data_AF-A0A9E3KXE4-F1
#
_entry.id   AF-A0A9E3KXE4-F1
#
_cell.length_a   1.000
_cell.length_b   1.000
_cell.length_c   1.000
_cell.angle_alpha   90.00
_cell.angle_beta   90.00
_cell.angle_gamma   90.00
#
_symmetry.space_group_name_H-M   'P 1'
#
loop_
_entity.id
_entity.type
_entity.pdbx_description
1 polymer ?
#
loop_
_entity_poly.entity_id
_entity_poly.type
_entity_poly.pdbx_seq_one_letter_code
_entity_poly.pdbx_strand_id
1 'polypeptide(L)' 'MDNVRKNKTINPSALPATEPDYYLENGKVVFTASFHLKRGYCCQSGCRHCPYKESVNK' A
#
# COMPACT_ATOMS: atom_id res chain seq x y z
N MET A 1 33.54 4.71 -26.44
CA MET A 1 33.82 5.16 -25.06
C MET A 1 32.60 5.95 -24.61
N ASP A 2 31.53 5.27 -24.27
CA ASP A 2 30.20 5.88 -24.23
C ASP A 2 29.62 5.57 -22.85
N ASN A 3 29.66 6.61 -22.01
CA ASN A 3 29.39 6.57 -20.58
C ASN A 3 27.96 6.11 -20.25
N VAL A 4 27.73 4.79 -20.12
CA VAL A 4 26.59 4.22 -19.39
C VAL A 4 26.89 4.33 -17.89
N ARG A 5 26.67 5.51 -17.32
CA ARG A 5 26.51 5.66 -15.85
C ARG A 5 25.15 6.25 -15.54
N LYS A 6 24.17 5.35 -15.66
CA LYS A 6 22.96 5.18 -14.83
C LYS A 6 22.83 6.24 -13.73
N ASN A 7 22.33 7.43 -14.08
CA ASN A 7 21.73 8.32 -13.10
C ASN A 7 20.41 7.68 -12.70
N LYS A 8 20.45 6.80 -11.70
CA LYS A 8 19.25 6.34 -10.99
C LYS A 8 18.73 7.55 -10.21
N THR A 9 18.10 8.50 -10.91
CA THR A 9 17.22 9.50 -10.34
C THR A 9 16.09 8.74 -9.69
N ILE A 10 16.25 8.45 -8.40
CA ILE A 10 15.13 8.07 -7.56
C ILE A 10 14.33 9.35 -7.42
N ASN A 11 13.42 9.58 -8.38
CA ASN A 11 12.44 10.64 -8.33
C ASN A 11 11.60 10.42 -7.06
N PRO A 12 11.65 11.32 -6.06
CA PRO A 12 10.72 11.25 -4.93
C PRO A 12 9.28 11.60 -5.34
N SER A 13 9.05 11.88 -6.62
CA SER A 13 7.79 12.34 -7.23
C SER A 13 6.93 11.23 -7.86
N ALA A 14 7.29 9.95 -7.71
CA ALA A 14 6.50 8.82 -8.23
C ALA A 14 5.42 8.30 -7.27
N LEU A 15 4.94 9.10 -6.31
CA LEU A 15 3.70 8.80 -5.61
C LEU A 15 2.58 9.49 -6.39
N PRO A 16 1.73 8.75 -7.14
CA PRO A 16 0.53 9.38 -7.68
C PRO A 16 -0.26 9.93 -6.48
N ALA A 17 -1.18 10.86 -6.70
CA ALA A 17 -2.12 11.32 -5.68
C ALA A 17 -3.11 10.18 -5.31
N THR A 18 -2.57 9.03 -4.89
CA THR A 18 -3.28 7.84 -4.47
C THR A 18 -3.66 8.06 -3.03
N GLU A 19 -4.93 7.81 -2.74
CA GLU A 19 -5.46 7.80 -1.39
C GLU A 19 -4.49 7.12 -0.42
N PRO A 20 -4.34 7.66 0.80
CA PRO A 20 -3.39 7.14 1.76
C PRO A 20 -3.71 5.68 2.10
N ASP A 21 -2.67 4.84 2.04
CA ASP A 21 -2.74 3.42 2.39
C ASP A 21 -3.09 3.19 3.88
N TYR A 22 -2.90 4.20 4.71
CA TYR A 22 -3.27 4.20 6.12
C TYR A 22 -3.55 5.63 6.59
N TYR A 23 -4.41 5.78 7.59
CA TYR A 23 -4.69 7.04 8.26
C TYR A 23 -4.56 6.89 9.78
N LEU A 24 -4.38 8.02 10.47
CA LEU A 24 -4.34 8.07 11.92
C LEU A 24 -5.73 8.44 12.45
N GLU A 25 -6.34 7.54 13.20
CA GLU A 25 -7.61 7.75 13.88
C GLU A 25 -7.39 7.57 15.38
N ASN A 26 -7.62 8.62 16.18
CA ASN A 26 -7.49 8.56 17.65
C ASN A 26 -6.13 8.00 18.11
N GLY A 27 -5.03 8.36 17.42
CA GLY A 27 -3.67 7.88 17.72
C GLY A 27 -3.41 6.43 17.32
N LYS A 28 -4.33 5.77 16.61
CA LYS A 28 -4.17 4.43 16.07
C LYS A 28 -3.99 4.50 14.56
N VAL A 29 -3.08 3.68 14.03
CA VAL A 29 -2.87 3.54 12.59
C VAL A 29 -3.94 2.60 12.04
N VAL A 30 -4.81 3.12 11.17
CA VAL A 30 -5.86 2.38 10.50
C VAL A 30 -5.47 2.20 9.03
N PHE A 31 -5.20 0.96 8.64
CA PHE A 31 -4.89 0.60 7.26
C PHE A 31 -6.17 0.53 6.40
N THR A 32 -6.08 1.04 5.18
CA THR A 32 -7.19 1.02 4.21
C THR A 32 -7.21 -0.29 3.42
N ALA A 33 -8.31 -0.56 2.73
CA ALA A 33 -8.42 -1.74 1.86
C ALA A 33 -7.38 -1.68 0.72
N SER A 34 -7.10 -0.49 0.17
CA SER A 34 -6.12 -0.26 -0.89
C SER A 34 -4.72 -0.74 -0.51
N PHE A 35 -4.30 -0.55 0.74
CA PHE A 35 -3.03 -1.07 1.24
C PHE A 35 -2.96 -2.60 1.23
N HIS A 36 -4.05 -3.26 1.63
CA HIS A 36 -4.12 -4.72 1.65
C HIS A 36 -4.16 -5.30 0.22
N LEU A 37 -4.78 -4.59 -0.72
CA LEU A 37 -4.76 -4.95 -2.15
C LEU A 37 -3.36 -4.83 -2.74
N LYS A 38 -2.64 -3.72 -2.49
CA LYS A 38 -1.25 -3.53 -2.93
C LYS A 38 -0.30 -4.58 -2.33
N ARG A 39 -0.54 -4.98 -1.07
CA ARG A 39 0.23 -6.03 -0.37
C ARG A 39 -0.01 -7.42 -0.95
N GLY A 40 -1.20 -7.68 -1.51
CA GLY A 40 -1.53 -8.93 -2.17
C GLY A 40 -1.81 -10.12 -1.24
N TYR A 41 -1.91 -9.92 0.08
CA TYR A 41 -2.28 -10.99 1.02
C TYR A 41 -2.93 -10.48 2.32
N CYS A 42 -3.69 -11.36 2.98
CA CYS A 42 -4.31 -11.10 4.28
C CYS A 42 -3.27 -11.22 5.41
N CYS A 43 -3.17 -10.20 6.27
CA CYS A 43 -2.27 -10.18 7.43
C CYS A 43 -2.80 -10.97 8.65
N GLN A 44 -4.03 -11.49 8.59
CA GLN A 44 -4.70 -12.24 9.66
C GLN A 44 -4.79 -11.52 11.03
N SER A 45 -4.49 -10.22 11.08
CA SER A 45 -4.56 -9.41 12.32
C SER A 45 -5.98 -8.96 12.69
N GLY A 46 -7.02 -9.46 12.01
CA GLY A 46 -8.41 -9.11 12.31
C GLY A 46 -8.80 -7.67 11.95
N CYS A 47 -8.19 -7.07 10.92
CA CYS A 47 -8.48 -5.70 10.50
C CYS A 47 -9.96 -5.52 10.11
N ARG A 48 -10.57 -4.41 10.55
CA ARG A 48 -11.98 -4.09 10.26
C ARG A 48 -12.28 -3.91 8.78
N HIS A 49 -11.37 -3.29 8.03
CA HIS A 49 -11.51 -3.02 6.60
C HIS A 49 -10.72 -4.01 5.72
N CYS A 50 -10.58 -5.26 6.18
CA CYS A 50 -9.81 -6.26 5.44
C CYS A 50 -10.58 -6.72 4.19
N PRO A 51 -10.09 -6.48 2.97
CA PRO A 51 -10.78 -6.89 1.75
C PRO A 51 -10.86 -8.41 1.59
N TYR A 52 -9.90 -9.15 2.16
CA TYR A 52 -9.84 -10.61 2.10
C TYR A 52 -10.75 -11.31 3.11
N LYS A 53 -11.35 -10.57 4.06
CA LYS A 53 -12.20 -11.16 5.10
C LYS A 53 -13.56 -11.63 4.54
N GLU A 54 -14.01 -11.05 3.43
CA GLU A 54 -15.22 -11.44 2.71
C GLU A 54 -14.93 -12.39 1.52
N SER A 55 -13.71 -12.94 1.45
CA SER A 55 -13.30 -13.85 0.36
C SER A 55 -13.39 -15.31 0.79
N VAL A 56 -14.52 -15.74 1.34
CA VAL A 56 -14.92 -17.14 1.38
C VAL A 56 -16.41 -17.18 1.08
N ASN A 57 -16.76 -17.62 -0.13
CA ASN A 57 -18.11 -18.01 -0.61
C ASN A 57 -18.95 -16.98 -1.39
N LYS A 58 -18.69 -16.88 -2.70
CA LYS A 58 -19.73 -16.67 -3.73
C LYS A 58 -19.49 -17.62 -4.90
#